data_AF-A0AAV8V6C1-F1
#
_entry.id   AF-A0AAV8V6C1-F1
#
_cell.length_a   1.000
_cell.length_b   1.000
_cell.length_c   1.000
_cell.angle_alpha   90.00
_cell.angle_beta   90.00
_cell.angle_gamma   90.00
#
_symmetry.space_group_name_H-M   'P 1'
#
loop_
_entity.id
_entity.type
_entity.pdbx_description
1 polymer ?
#
loop_
_entity_poly.entity_id
_entity_poly.type
_entity_poly.pdbx_seq_one_letter_code
_entity_poly.pdbx_strand_id
1 'polypeptide(L)'
;MFSQSEKVDMLLIFGECHKNSRNAAELYAQRYPNRQHPVHQYFSYLENRFRQDGNRDAEEKFIINEETEINVIALVEVDKTVSLRKIAQELQISHESARKILKKHGYKAFKYQLHQHLYADDGDRQVVSCDWLLQNHRGDPNFINIILFSDESRFTNNGMFNKQNTRYWAQQSQHEMREGNFQERFGVNVWAGVVGNRIIGPKLSQKFKDSDLSLELEPRVKYKLRIHKKVKKL
;
A
#
# COMPACT_ATOMS: atom_id res chain seq x y z
N MET A 1 32.45 -15.87 -6.38
CA MET A 1 32.54 -14.44 -6.04
C MET A 1 33.84 -14.26 -5.27
N PHE A 2 34.74 -13.37 -5.71
CA PHE A 2 36.06 -13.24 -5.10
C PHE A 2 35.98 -12.66 -3.68
N SER A 3 36.81 -13.18 -2.77
CA SER A 3 36.99 -12.66 -1.42
C SER A 3 37.66 -11.27 -1.42
N GLN A 4 37.60 -10.55 -0.29
CA GLN A 4 38.28 -9.25 -0.19
C GLN A 4 39.81 -9.39 -0.34
N SER A 5 40.40 -10.46 0.20
CA SER A 5 41.83 -10.75 0.03
C SER A 5 42.19 -10.94 -1.44
N GLU A 6 41.40 -11.73 -2.17
CA GLU A 6 41.65 -11.97 -3.60
C GLU A 6 41.54 -10.70 -4.44
N LYS A 7 40.59 -9.80 -4.11
CA LYS A 7 40.45 -8.50 -4.77
C LYS A 7 41.65 -7.58 -4.51
N VAL A 8 42.20 -7.58 -3.30
CA VAL A 8 43.41 -6.82 -2.98
C VAL A 8 44.59 -7.34 -3.80
N ASP A 9 44.80 -8.66 -3.84
CA ASP A 9 45.86 -9.28 -4.65
C ASP A 9 45.72 -8.95 -6.13
N MET A 10 44.49 -8.95 -6.66
CA MET A 10 44.20 -8.55 -8.04
C MET A 10 44.59 -7.09 -8.32
N LEU A 11 44.29 -6.16 -7.41
CA LEU A 11 44.63 -4.74 -7.58
C LEU A 11 46.15 -4.51 -7.51
N LEU A 12 46.86 -5.22 -6.63
CA LEU A 12 48.32 -5.13 -6.53
C LEU A 12 48.98 -5.59 -7.84
N ILE A 13 48.55 -6.73 -8.38
CA ILE A 13 49.04 -7.26 -9.67
C ILE A 13 48.67 -6.34 -10.83
N PHE A 14 47.47 -5.77 -10.81
CA PHE A 14 47.06 -4.79 -11.82
C PHE A 14 47.93 -3.52 -11.80
N GLY A 15 48.30 -3.07 -10.60
CA GLY A 15 49.28 -1.98 -10.41
C GLY A 15 50.68 -2.35 -10.91
N GLU A 16 51.16 -3.55 -10.58
CA GLU A 16 52.45 -4.10 -11.02
C GLU A 16 52.53 -4.18 -12.56
N CYS A 17 51.42 -4.55 -13.21
CA CYS A 17 51.30 -4.56 -14.66
C CYS A 17 51.04 -3.18 -15.29
N HIS A 18 51.31 -2.09 -14.57
CA HIS A 18 51.09 -0.70 -15.02
C HIS A 18 49.67 -0.46 -15.56
N LYS A 19 48.67 -1.08 -14.91
CA LYS A 19 47.25 -1.04 -15.31
C LYS A 19 46.93 -1.67 -16.67
N ASN A 20 47.81 -2.55 -17.17
CA ASN A 20 47.48 -3.41 -18.30
C ASN A 20 46.69 -4.64 -17.80
N SER A 21 45.40 -4.68 -18.13
CA SER A 21 44.49 -5.69 -17.61
C SER A 21 44.75 -7.10 -18.14
N ARG A 22 45.27 -7.23 -19.37
CA ARG A 22 45.59 -8.53 -19.97
C ARG A 22 46.81 -9.14 -19.29
N ASN A 23 47.88 -8.36 -19.14
CA ASN A 23 49.08 -8.78 -18.43
C ASN A 23 48.76 -9.10 -16.96
N ALA A 24 47.88 -8.32 -16.33
CA ALA A 24 47.46 -8.58 -14.96
C ALA A 24 46.70 -9.91 -14.82
N ALA A 25 45.84 -10.26 -15.77
CA ALA A 25 45.14 -11.54 -15.77
C ALA A 25 46.10 -12.72 -15.91
N GLU A 26 47.06 -12.62 -16.83
CA GLU A 26 48.10 -13.64 -17.03
C GLU A 26 48.99 -13.79 -15.80
N LEU A 27 49.48 -12.67 -15.24
CA LEU A 27 50.34 -12.68 -14.07
C LEU A 27 49.61 -13.17 -12.81
N TYR A 28 48.33 -12.82 -12.65
CA TYR A 28 47.48 -13.36 -11.59
C TYR A 28 47.32 -14.87 -11.71
N ALA A 29 47.14 -15.37 -12.93
CA ALA A 29 47.00 -16.80 -13.18
C ALA A 29 48.28 -17.58 -12.86
N GLN A 30 49.43 -17.00 -13.19
CA GLN A 30 50.74 -17.58 -12.87
C GLN A 30 51.02 -17.60 -11.37
N ARG A 31 50.71 -16.51 -10.65
CA ARG A 31 51.01 -16.38 -9.22
C ARG A 31 50.04 -17.13 -8.33
N TYR A 32 48.80 -17.33 -8.78
CA TYR A 32 47.75 -18.03 -8.05
C TYR A 32 47.06 -19.12 -8.90
N PRO A 33 47.75 -20.23 -9.24
CA PRO A 33 47.20 -21.26 -10.14
C PRO A 33 45.92 -21.92 -9.61
N ASN A 34 45.81 -22.08 -8.29
CA ASN A 34 44.71 -22.78 -7.61
C ASN A 34 43.49 -21.88 -7.31
N ARG A 35 43.52 -20.59 -7.68
CA ARG A 35 42.40 -19.66 -7.43
C ARG A 35 41.50 -19.57 -8.65
N GLN A 36 40.33 -18.96 -8.48
CA GLN A 36 39.48 -18.61 -9.61
C GLN A 36 40.16 -17.48 -10.41
N HIS A 37 40.19 -17.61 -11.74
CA HIS A 37 40.87 -16.68 -12.63
C HIS A 37 39.87 -15.70 -13.25
N PRO A 38 39.92 -14.41 -12.89
CA PRO A 38 39.02 -13.40 -13.47
C PRO A 38 39.38 -13.10 -14.93
N VAL A 39 38.37 -12.72 -15.72
CA VAL A 39 38.61 -12.13 -17.04
C VAL A 39 39.30 -10.76 -16.90
N HIS A 40 40.18 -10.41 -17.84
CA HIS A 40 41.00 -9.19 -17.77
C HIS A 40 40.20 -7.91 -17.46
N GLN A 41 38.99 -7.74 -18.01
CA GLN A 41 38.12 -6.59 -17.75
C GLN A 41 37.77 -6.41 -16.27
N TYR A 42 37.78 -7.49 -15.49
CA TYR A 42 37.46 -7.46 -14.07
C TYR A 42 38.46 -6.61 -13.27
N PHE A 43 39.73 -6.56 -13.64
CA PHE A 43 40.74 -5.76 -12.94
C PHE A 43 40.48 -4.25 -13.06
N SER A 44 40.16 -3.78 -14.27
CA SER A 44 39.77 -2.39 -14.51
C SER A 44 38.44 -2.05 -13.86
N TYR A 45 37.47 -2.97 -13.92
CA TYR A 45 36.20 -2.82 -13.19
C TYR A 45 36.43 -2.70 -11.68
N LEU A 46 37.30 -3.54 -11.11
CA LEU A 46 37.62 -3.55 -9.69
C LEU A 46 38.25 -2.22 -9.26
N GLU A 47 39.26 -1.72 -9.99
CA GLU A 47 39.86 -0.41 -9.71
C GLU A 47 38.83 0.72 -9.78
N ASN A 48 38.02 0.75 -10.84
CA ASN A 48 36.99 1.78 -11.02
C ASN A 48 35.96 1.73 -9.89
N ARG A 49 35.53 0.54 -9.50
CA ARG A 49 34.62 0.34 -8.36
C ARG A 49 35.22 0.92 -7.08
N PHE A 50 36.49 0.64 -6.76
CA PHE A 50 37.12 1.20 -5.56
C PHE A 50 37.33 2.72 -5.62
N ARG A 51 37.60 3.28 -6.82
CA ARG A 51 37.77 4.73 -7.01
C ARG A 51 36.44 5.49 -6.99
N GLN A 52 35.37 4.91 -7.51
CA GLN A 52 34.06 5.56 -7.63
C GLN A 52 33.17 5.30 -6.41
N ASP A 53 33.19 4.08 -5.84
CA ASP A 53 32.29 3.65 -4.76
C ASP A 53 32.98 3.62 -3.39
N GLY A 54 33.96 4.52 -3.13
CA GLY A 54 34.69 4.62 -1.86
C GLY A 54 33.89 4.10 -0.65
N ASN A 55 34.29 2.92 -0.17
CA ASN A 55 33.77 2.19 0.99
C ASN A 55 32.25 2.31 1.27
N ARG A 56 31.39 1.77 0.38
CA ARG A 56 29.97 1.50 0.71
C ARG A 56 29.73 0.24 1.56
N ASP A 57 30.78 -0.35 2.15
CA ASP A 57 30.67 -1.48 3.08
C ASP A 57 30.64 -1.07 4.56
N ALA A 58 30.57 0.24 4.83
CA ALA A 58 29.89 0.70 6.04
C ALA A 58 28.44 0.96 5.63
N GLU A 59 27.52 0.09 6.03
CA GLU A 59 26.22 0.61 6.45
C GLU A 59 26.55 1.81 7.33
N GLU A 60 26.22 3.03 6.85
CA GLU A 60 26.14 4.17 7.73
C GLU A 60 25.22 3.71 8.85
N LYS A 61 25.81 3.32 9.97
CA LYS A 61 25.13 3.21 11.24
C LYS A 61 24.57 4.59 11.43
N PHE A 62 23.33 4.73 11.01
CA PHE A 62 22.45 5.83 11.24
C PHE A 62 22.66 6.16 12.72
N ILE A 63 23.43 7.21 13.02
CA ILE A 63 23.52 7.78 14.35
C ILE A 63 22.17 8.45 14.54
N ILE A 64 21.14 7.63 14.73
CA ILE A 64 19.85 8.11 15.18
C ILE A 64 20.10 8.42 16.65
N ASN A 65 20.07 9.70 16.97
CA ASN A 65 20.14 10.17 18.35
C ASN A 65 19.03 9.44 19.14
N GLU A 66 19.37 8.84 20.27
CA GLU A 66 18.42 8.10 21.12
C GLU A 66 17.20 8.96 21.46
N GLU A 67 17.40 10.27 21.63
CA GLU A 67 16.36 11.27 21.79
C GLU A 67 15.38 11.34 20.60
N THR A 68 15.89 11.25 19.37
CA THR A 68 15.02 11.22 18.17
C THR A 68 14.23 9.93 18.08
N GLU A 69 14.76 8.79 18.53
CA GLU A 69 13.99 7.54 18.60
C GLU A 69 12.86 7.67 19.61
N ILE A 70 13.16 8.18 20.80
CA ILE A 70 12.17 8.40 21.86
C ILE A 70 11.05 9.32 21.35
N ASN A 71 11.39 10.42 20.68
CA ASN A 71 10.40 11.37 20.17
C ASN A 71 9.51 10.76 19.06
N VAL A 72 10.08 9.94 18.16
CA VAL A 72 9.29 9.22 17.14
C VAL A 72 8.29 8.26 17.79
N ILE A 73 8.73 7.51 18.80
CA ILE A 73 7.88 6.56 19.51
C ILE A 73 6.80 7.32 20.30
N ALA A 74 7.17 8.38 21.02
CA ALA A 74 6.24 9.19 21.79
C ALA A 74 5.12 9.77 20.92
N LEU A 75 5.43 10.28 19.73
CA LEU A 75 4.42 10.78 18.80
C LEU A 75 3.44 9.69 18.35
N VAL A 76 3.92 8.47 18.13
CA VAL A 76 3.07 7.32 17.76
C VAL A 76 2.24 6.81 18.93
N GLU A 77 2.76 6.86 20.15
CA GLU A 77 2.00 6.50 21.35
C GLU A 77 0.89 7.52 21.65
N VAL A 78 1.14 8.80 21.40
CA VAL A 78 0.12 9.87 21.53
C VAL A 78 -0.96 9.74 20.45
N ASP A 79 -0.56 9.52 19.19
CA ASP A 79 -1.48 9.32 18.07
C ASP A 79 -1.01 8.16 17.18
N LYS A 80 -1.61 6.98 17.39
CA LYS A 80 -1.28 5.79 16.60
C LYS A 80 -1.56 5.97 15.11
N THR A 81 -2.38 6.94 14.70
CA THR A 81 -2.74 7.18 13.29
C THR A 81 -1.84 8.19 12.59
N VAL A 82 -0.83 8.72 13.29
CA VAL A 82 0.08 9.72 12.74
C VAL A 82 0.79 9.22 11.48
N SER A 83 0.86 10.07 10.45
CA SER A 83 1.54 9.73 9.20
C SER A 83 3.07 9.90 9.34
N LEU A 84 3.83 9.05 8.65
CA LEU A 84 5.30 9.16 8.61
C LEU A 84 5.78 10.53 8.11
N ARG A 85 5.03 11.17 7.20
CA ARG A 85 5.33 12.52 6.71
C ARG A 85 5.19 13.56 7.82
N LYS A 86 4.16 13.43 8.65
CA LYS A 86 3.92 14.33 9.79
C LYS A 86 5.03 14.17 10.84
N ILE A 87 5.38 12.93 11.20
CA ILE A 87 6.52 12.64 12.09
C ILE A 87 7.82 13.27 11.53
N ALA A 88 8.09 13.05 10.23
CA ALA A 88 9.27 13.57 9.56
C ALA A 88 9.33 15.11 9.60
N GLN A 89 8.19 15.77 9.39
CA GLN A 89 8.09 17.23 9.44
C GLN A 89 8.26 17.78 10.86
N GLU A 90 7.60 17.17 11.86
CA GLU A 90 7.65 17.62 13.26
C GLU A 90 9.05 17.45 13.86
N LEU A 91 9.73 16.35 13.54
CA LEU A 91 11.06 16.05 14.08
C LEU A 91 12.21 16.45 13.15
N GLN A 92 11.92 17.07 12.00
CA GLN A 92 12.90 17.48 10.99
C GLN A 92 13.82 16.33 10.53
N ILE A 93 13.28 15.11 10.45
CA ILE A 93 13.99 13.92 9.98
C ILE A 93 13.49 13.49 8.60
N SER A 94 14.27 12.65 7.91
CA SER A 94 13.78 12.06 6.66
C SER A 94 12.63 11.09 6.91
N HIS A 95 11.72 10.98 5.93
CA HIS A 95 10.64 9.98 5.95
C HIS A 95 11.18 8.55 6.13
N GLU A 96 12.34 8.25 5.55
CA GLU A 96 12.96 6.93 5.65
C GLU A 96 13.54 6.68 7.05
N SER A 97 14.07 7.72 7.71
CA SER A 97 14.52 7.64 9.11
C SER A 97 13.36 7.28 10.04
N ALA A 98 12.23 8.00 9.93
CA ALA A 98 11.03 7.71 10.73
C ALA A 98 10.54 6.28 10.52
N ARG A 99 10.53 5.80 9.26
CA ARG A 99 10.14 4.42 8.93
C ARG A 99 11.09 3.39 9.54
N LYS A 100 12.41 3.60 9.45
CA LYS A 100 13.42 2.70 10.00
C LYS A 100 13.33 2.62 11.53
N ILE A 101 13.17 3.76 12.21
CA ILE A 101 13.01 3.83 13.67
C ILE A 101 11.80 3.01 14.12
N LEU A 102 10.63 3.23 13.52
CA LEU A 102 9.43 2.47 13.87
C LEU A 102 9.60 0.96 13.61
N LYS A 103 10.28 0.57 12.53
CA LYS A 103 10.59 -0.83 12.25
C LYS A 103 11.57 -1.45 13.26
N LYS A 104 12.60 -0.71 13.66
CA LYS A 104 13.58 -1.11 14.68
C LYS A 104 12.88 -1.42 16.00
N HIS A 105 11.88 -0.62 16.37
CA HIS A 105 11.09 -0.78 17.60
C HIS A 105 9.84 -1.67 17.44
N GLY A 106 9.73 -2.44 16.35
CA GLY A 106 8.69 -3.45 16.17
C GLY A 106 7.31 -2.93 15.73
N TYR A 107 7.16 -1.63 15.47
CA TYR A 107 5.90 -1.06 15.01
C TYR A 107 5.55 -1.47 13.58
N LYS A 108 4.27 -1.77 13.37
CA LYS A 108 3.68 -2.14 12.09
C LYS A 108 2.41 -1.32 11.84
N ALA A 109 2.18 -0.99 10.58
CA ALA A 109 0.97 -0.30 10.14
C ALA A 109 -0.17 -1.31 9.93
N PHE A 110 -1.10 -1.37 10.86
CA PHE A 110 -2.29 -2.22 10.79
C PHE A 110 -3.46 -1.51 10.10
N LYS A 111 -4.34 -2.29 9.46
CA LYS A 111 -5.63 -1.79 8.93
C LYS A 111 -6.67 -1.87 10.04
N TYR A 112 -7.54 -0.88 10.10
CA TYR A 112 -8.79 -1.01 10.87
C TYR A 112 -9.65 -2.13 10.29
N GLN A 113 -10.07 -3.05 11.14
CA GLN A 113 -11.04 -4.08 10.78
C GLN A 113 -12.45 -3.54 11.03
N LEU A 114 -13.17 -3.25 9.96
CA LEU A 114 -14.60 -2.96 10.07
C LEU A 114 -15.36 -4.28 9.97
N HIS A 115 -15.74 -4.86 11.11
CA HIS A 115 -16.61 -6.03 11.12
C HIS A 115 -18.02 -5.61 10.67
N GLN A 116 -18.41 -6.08 9.50
CA GLN A 116 -19.82 -6.09 9.11
C GLN A 116 -20.52 -7.10 10.01
N HIS A 117 -21.56 -6.67 10.72
CA HIS A 117 -22.45 -7.60 11.40
C HIS A 117 -23.26 -8.31 10.31
N LEU A 118 -22.75 -9.44 9.85
CA LEU A 118 -23.49 -10.38 9.02
C LEU A 118 -24.48 -11.07 9.97
N TYR A 119 -25.77 -11.00 9.65
CA TYR A 119 -26.77 -11.82 10.34
C TYR A 119 -26.62 -13.25 9.80
N ALA A 120 -26.91 -14.27 10.62
CA ALA A 120 -26.75 -15.67 10.23
C ALA A 120 -27.45 -16.01 8.88
N ASP A 121 -28.60 -15.39 8.62
CA ASP A 121 -29.39 -15.56 7.38
C ASP A 121 -28.86 -14.78 6.16
N ASP A 122 -27.89 -13.86 6.32
CA ASP A 122 -27.42 -13.04 5.20
C ASP A 122 -26.68 -13.90 4.16
N GLY A 123 -26.07 -15.03 4.57
CA GLY A 123 -25.41 -15.98 3.67
C GLY A 123 -26.39 -16.68 2.72
N ASP A 124 -27.46 -17.26 3.27
CA ASP A 124 -28.47 -17.98 2.47
C ASP A 124 -29.19 -17.03 1.52
N ARG A 125 -29.48 -15.80 1.95
CA ARG A 125 -30.09 -14.77 1.09
C ARG A 125 -29.19 -14.34 -0.06
N GLN A 126 -27.87 -14.30 0.15
CA GLN A 126 -26.91 -14.02 -0.92
C GLN A 126 -26.87 -15.15 -1.95
N VAL A 127 -26.82 -16.41 -1.50
CA VAL A 127 -26.81 -17.58 -2.40
C VAL A 127 -28.07 -17.60 -3.27
N VAL A 128 -29.25 -17.44 -2.66
CA VAL A 128 -30.53 -17.41 -3.39
C VAL A 128 -30.57 -16.26 -4.40
N SER A 129 -30.07 -15.08 -4.03
CA SER A 129 -30.01 -13.91 -4.94
C SER A 129 -29.05 -14.14 -6.11
N CYS A 130 -27.89 -14.75 -5.86
CA CYS A 130 -26.92 -15.12 -6.88
C CYS A 130 -27.49 -16.17 -7.83
N ASP A 131 -28.14 -17.21 -7.31
CA ASP A 131 -28.75 -18.27 -8.11
C ASP A 131 -29.88 -17.72 -8.99
N TRP A 132 -30.72 -16.83 -8.46
CA TRP A 132 -31.74 -16.14 -9.26
C TRP A 132 -31.12 -15.33 -10.41
N LEU A 133 -30.08 -14.55 -10.14
CA LEU A 133 -29.42 -13.73 -11.16
C LEU A 133 -28.77 -14.60 -12.25
N LEU A 134 -28.14 -15.71 -11.85
CA LEU A 134 -27.52 -16.67 -12.77
C LEU A 134 -28.56 -17.36 -13.66
N GLN A 135 -29.69 -17.78 -13.11
CA GLN A 135 -30.76 -18.44 -13.87
C GLN A 135 -31.36 -17.51 -14.93
N ASN A 136 -31.65 -16.26 -14.56
CA ASN A 136 -32.20 -15.29 -15.51
C ASN A 136 -31.19 -14.91 -16.60
N HIS A 137 -29.90 -14.78 -16.28
CA HIS A 137 -28.86 -14.51 -17.27
C HIS A 137 -28.64 -15.68 -18.25
N ARG A 138 -28.78 -16.93 -17.78
CA ARG A 138 -28.74 -18.10 -18.67
C ARG A 138 -29.93 -18.13 -19.63
N GLY A 139 -31.10 -17.69 -19.19
CA GLY A 139 -32.30 -17.60 -20.03
C GLY A 139 -32.27 -16.46 -21.05
N ASP A 140 -31.63 -15.34 -20.69
CA ASP A 140 -31.42 -14.20 -21.58
C ASP A 140 -30.03 -13.56 -21.33
N PRO A 141 -29.07 -13.71 -22.26
CA PRO A 141 -27.76 -13.08 -22.15
C PRO A 141 -27.82 -11.55 -21.98
N ASN A 142 -28.89 -10.90 -22.45
CA ASN A 142 -29.09 -9.45 -22.31
C ASN A 142 -29.74 -9.04 -20.97
N PHE A 143 -30.09 -10.00 -20.11
CA PHE A 143 -30.77 -9.74 -18.85
C PHE A 143 -30.03 -8.73 -17.96
N ILE A 144 -28.70 -8.77 -17.91
CA ILE A 144 -27.90 -7.83 -17.10
C ILE A 144 -28.07 -6.38 -17.59
N ASN A 145 -28.29 -6.17 -18.90
CA ASN A 145 -28.38 -4.85 -19.50
C ASN A 145 -29.69 -4.11 -19.15
N ILE A 146 -30.68 -4.81 -18.58
CA ILE A 146 -31.97 -4.24 -18.15
C ILE A 146 -32.10 -4.12 -16.62
N ILE A 147 -31.07 -4.52 -15.88
CA ILE A 147 -30.98 -4.37 -14.43
C ILE A 147 -30.38 -3.00 -14.09
N LEU A 148 -31.08 -2.23 -13.26
CA LEU A 148 -30.53 -1.05 -12.60
C LEU A 148 -29.80 -1.46 -11.32
N PHE A 149 -28.49 -1.37 -11.34
CA PHE A 149 -27.67 -1.40 -10.14
C PHE A 149 -27.62 -0.01 -9.53
N SER A 150 -28.07 0.17 -8.30
CA SER A 150 -28.04 1.47 -7.62
C SER A 150 -27.44 1.38 -6.23
N ASP A 151 -26.76 2.44 -5.82
CA ASP A 151 -26.21 2.61 -4.48
C ASP A 151 -26.40 4.07 -4.03
N GLU A 152 -26.35 4.26 -2.72
CA GLU A 152 -26.36 5.59 -2.09
C GLU A 152 -25.09 5.76 -1.29
N SER A 153 -24.40 6.88 -1.52
CA SER A 153 -23.20 7.23 -0.77
C SER A 153 -23.39 8.55 -0.06
N ARG A 154 -23.04 8.60 1.22
CA ARG A 154 -23.04 9.82 2.03
C ARG A 154 -21.67 10.48 1.99
N PHE A 155 -21.65 11.74 1.61
CA PHE A 155 -20.45 12.59 1.61
C PHE A 155 -20.59 13.63 2.70
N THR A 156 -19.63 13.69 3.60
CA THR A 156 -19.59 14.67 4.70
C THR A 156 -18.30 15.46 4.66
N ASN A 157 -18.31 16.62 5.31
CA ASN A 157 -17.16 17.51 5.38
C ASN A 157 -16.00 16.96 6.26
N ASN A 158 -16.22 15.87 7.01
CA ASN A 158 -15.20 15.20 7.83
C ASN A 158 -14.29 14.24 7.03
N GLY A 159 -14.38 14.28 5.70
CA GLY A 159 -13.60 13.43 4.81
C GLY A 159 -14.19 12.03 4.71
N MET A 160 -14.08 11.41 3.53
CA MET A 160 -14.44 10.01 3.34
C MET A 160 -13.46 9.15 4.14
N PHE A 161 -13.96 8.30 5.03
CA PHE A 161 -13.16 7.27 5.67
C PHE A 161 -12.61 6.31 4.60
N ASN A 162 -11.40 6.57 4.14
CA ASN A 162 -10.73 5.71 3.19
C ASN A 162 -9.99 4.60 3.94
N LYS A 163 -10.66 3.44 4.07
CA LYS A 163 -10.11 2.19 4.65
C LYS A 163 -8.70 1.83 4.19
N GLN A 164 -8.33 2.19 2.96
CA GLN A 164 -6.99 1.89 2.43
C GLN A 164 -5.92 2.79 3.02
N ASN A 165 -6.28 4.05 3.31
CA ASN A 165 -5.38 5.07 3.84
C ASN A 165 -5.43 5.18 5.37
N THR A 166 -6.48 4.66 6.01
CA THR A 166 -6.57 4.65 7.48
C THR A 166 -5.80 3.46 8.04
N ARG A 167 -4.60 3.75 8.55
CA ARG A 167 -3.73 2.80 9.26
C ARG A 167 -3.44 3.33 10.66
N TYR A 168 -3.11 2.42 11.55
CA TYR A 168 -2.54 2.76 12.84
C TYR A 168 -1.25 1.98 13.07
N TRP A 169 -0.31 2.59 13.78
CA TRP A 169 0.96 1.99 14.16
C TRP A 169 0.83 1.33 15.53
N ALA A 170 1.21 0.07 15.61
CA ALA A 170 1.30 -0.66 16.88
C ALA A 170 2.36 -1.77 16.79
N GLN A 171 2.89 -2.22 17.92
CA GLN A 171 3.78 -3.39 17.98
C GLN A 171 3.01 -4.70 17.82
N GLN A 172 1.77 -4.75 18.32
CA GLN A 172 0.86 -5.88 18.21
C GLN A 172 -0.50 -5.45 17.68
N SER A 173 -1.20 -6.36 16.99
CA SER A 173 -2.54 -6.06 16.46
C SER A 173 -3.55 -6.01 17.60
N GLN A 174 -4.07 -4.81 17.87
CA GLN A 174 -5.06 -4.57 18.94
C GLN A 174 -6.53 -4.69 18.49
N HIS A 175 -6.81 -5.16 17.27
CA HIS A 175 -8.18 -5.22 16.70
C HIS A 175 -8.99 -3.93 16.96
N GLU A 176 -8.33 -2.77 16.88
CA GLU A 176 -8.95 -1.52 17.30
C GLU A 176 -10.15 -1.19 16.41
N MET A 177 -11.28 -0.94 17.05
CA MET A 177 -12.46 -0.37 16.41
C MET A 177 -12.42 1.15 16.63
N ARG A 178 -12.53 1.91 15.55
CA ARG A 178 -12.63 3.37 15.64
C ARG A 178 -14.10 3.76 15.55
N GLU A 179 -14.62 4.38 16.60
CA GLU A 179 -15.91 5.06 16.55
C GLU A 179 -15.80 6.25 15.59
N GLY A 180 -16.74 6.36 14.64
CA GLY A 180 -16.82 7.52 13.76
C GLY A 180 -17.31 8.72 14.56
N ASN A 181 -16.62 9.86 14.47
CA ASN A 181 -17.04 11.08 15.17
C ASN A 181 -18.46 11.49 14.73
N PHE A 182 -19.40 11.36 15.67
CA PHE A 182 -20.83 11.70 15.54
C PHE A 182 -21.15 13.17 15.68
N GLN A 183 -20.52 14.03 14.88
CA GLN A 183 -21.02 15.39 14.69
C GLN A 183 -20.87 15.77 13.22
N GLU A 184 -21.72 15.21 12.37
CA GLU A 184 -21.86 15.67 10.99
C GLU A 184 -22.62 17.01 11.00
N ARG A 185 -21.88 18.13 10.92
CA ARG A 185 -22.52 19.46 10.76
C ARG A 185 -23.17 19.63 9.38
N PHE A 186 -22.67 18.94 8.34
CA PHE A 186 -23.28 18.87 7.00
C PHE A 186 -22.92 17.54 6.28
N GLY A 187 -23.91 16.90 5.64
CA GLY A 187 -23.71 15.72 4.79
C GLY A 187 -24.71 15.66 3.65
N VAL A 188 -24.23 15.34 2.44
CA VAL A 188 -25.03 15.16 1.22
C VAL A 188 -25.08 13.69 0.87
N ASN A 189 -26.28 13.15 0.66
CA ASN A 189 -26.45 11.82 0.11
C ASN A 189 -26.49 11.92 -1.42
N VAL A 190 -25.75 11.05 -2.07
CA VAL A 190 -25.69 10.97 -3.53
C VAL A 190 -26.24 9.62 -3.93
N TRP A 191 -27.32 9.64 -4.71
CA TRP A 191 -27.84 8.46 -5.38
C TRP A 191 -27.28 8.42 -6.81
N ALA A 192 -26.80 7.25 -7.22
CA ALA A 192 -26.50 6.96 -8.60
C ALA A 192 -26.82 5.50 -8.91
N GLY A 193 -27.13 5.24 -10.17
CA GLY A 193 -27.28 3.89 -10.66
C GLY A 193 -26.67 3.68 -12.03
N VAL A 194 -26.53 2.41 -12.41
CA VAL A 194 -25.94 1.96 -13.66
C VAL A 194 -26.88 0.94 -14.29
N VAL A 195 -27.17 1.10 -15.58
CA VAL A 195 -27.98 0.18 -16.40
C VAL A 195 -27.22 -0.05 -17.70
N GLY A 196 -26.83 -1.30 -17.98
CA GLY A 196 -25.95 -1.62 -19.09
C GLY A 196 -24.69 -0.73 -19.05
N ASN A 197 -24.47 0.06 -20.11
CA ASN A 197 -23.32 0.97 -20.23
C ASN A 197 -23.65 2.44 -19.89
N ARG A 198 -24.76 2.70 -19.20
CA ARG A 198 -25.21 4.07 -18.87
C ARG A 198 -25.25 4.29 -17.38
N ILE A 199 -24.86 5.50 -16.97
CA ILE A 199 -24.98 5.99 -15.60
C ILE A 199 -26.25 6.84 -15.51
N ILE A 200 -27.07 6.60 -14.49
CA ILE A 200 -28.26 7.37 -14.13
C ILE A 200 -27.98 8.10 -12.80
N GLY A 201 -28.09 9.43 -12.80
CA GLY A 201 -27.66 10.29 -11.68
C GLY A 201 -26.40 11.09 -12.01
N PRO A 202 -25.73 11.75 -11.03
CA PRO A 202 -25.98 11.73 -9.59
C PRO A 202 -27.16 12.60 -9.16
N LYS A 203 -28.01 12.08 -8.27
CA LYS A 203 -29.05 12.87 -7.59
C LYS A 203 -28.60 13.18 -6.16
N LEU A 204 -28.50 14.47 -5.85
CA LEU A 204 -28.06 14.97 -4.54
C LEU A 204 -29.28 15.19 -3.63
N SER A 205 -29.20 14.72 -2.39
CA SER A 205 -30.24 14.90 -1.39
C SER A 205 -29.64 15.31 -0.04
N GLN A 206 -30.25 16.31 0.59
CA GLN A 206 -29.88 16.79 1.92
C GLN A 206 -30.68 16.10 3.04
N LYS A 207 -31.74 15.33 2.72
CA LYS A 207 -32.63 14.66 3.70
C LYS A 207 -32.74 13.16 3.41
N PHE A 208 -32.71 12.35 4.47
CA PHE A 208 -33.01 10.91 4.37
C PHE A 208 -34.48 10.70 4.02
N LYS A 209 -34.79 10.39 2.74
CA LYS A 209 -36.02 9.70 2.33
C LYS A 209 -35.76 8.88 1.06
N ASP A 210 -35.82 7.56 1.21
CA ASP A 210 -35.78 6.56 0.12
C ASP A 210 -36.97 6.68 -0.86
N SER A 211 -38.01 7.46 -0.53
CA SER A 211 -39.29 7.46 -1.24
C SER A 211 -39.32 8.29 -2.53
N ASP A 212 -38.47 9.31 -2.66
CA ASP A 212 -38.69 10.37 -3.68
C ASP A 212 -37.80 10.21 -4.93
N LEU A 213 -36.82 9.30 -4.92
CA LEU A 213 -35.86 9.10 -6.02
C LEU A 213 -36.35 8.13 -7.10
N SER A 214 -37.52 7.52 -6.91
CA SER A 214 -38.01 6.39 -7.72
C SER A 214 -38.82 6.78 -8.97
N LEU A 215 -39.12 8.06 -9.19
CA LEU A 215 -40.15 8.46 -10.16
C LEU A 215 -39.67 8.79 -11.58
N GLU A 216 -38.36 8.69 -11.88
CA GLU A 216 -37.82 8.92 -13.24
C GLU A 216 -36.89 7.78 -13.65
N LEU A 217 -37.39 6.54 -13.62
CA LEU A 217 -36.64 5.41 -14.17
C LEU A 217 -36.80 5.37 -15.69
N GLU A 218 -35.69 5.21 -16.42
CA GLU A 218 -35.72 5.04 -17.88
C GLU A 218 -36.70 3.90 -18.25
N PRO A 219 -37.47 4.01 -19.35
CA PRO A 219 -38.44 2.98 -19.77
C PRO A 219 -37.86 1.57 -19.99
N ARG A 220 -36.52 1.43 -20.03
CA ARG A 220 -35.79 0.18 -20.23
C ARG A 220 -35.49 -0.58 -18.93
N VAL A 221 -35.64 0.06 -17.77
CA VAL A 221 -35.39 -0.59 -16.48
C VAL A 221 -36.55 -1.51 -16.14
N LYS A 222 -36.29 -2.81 -16.07
CA LYS A 222 -37.30 -3.82 -15.67
C LYS A 222 -37.10 -4.30 -14.23
N TYR A 223 -35.87 -4.24 -13.72
CA TYR A 223 -35.50 -4.68 -12.37
C TYR A 223 -34.58 -3.66 -11.72
N LYS A 224 -34.77 -3.41 -10.42
CA LYS A 224 -33.91 -2.55 -9.60
C LYS A 224 -33.23 -3.39 -8.54
N LEU A 225 -31.91 -3.46 -8.59
CA LEU A 225 -31.08 -4.05 -7.54
C LEU A 225 -30.40 -2.93 -6.76
N ARG A 226 -30.66 -2.89 -5.45
CA ARG A 226 -29.93 -2.02 -4.52
C ARG A 226 -28.76 -2.81 -3.97
N ILE A 227 -27.54 -2.35 -4.24
CA ILE A 227 -26.35 -2.93 -3.63
C ILE A 227 -26.38 -2.52 -2.16
N HIS A 228 -26.82 -3.42 -1.29
CA HIS A 228 -26.86 -3.13 0.15
C HIS A 228 -25.43 -3.11 0.68
N LYS A 229 -24.80 -1.95 0.74
CA LYS A 229 -23.85 -1.70 1.81
C LYS A 229 -24.68 -1.45 3.06
N LYS A 230 -24.77 -2.44 3.95
CA LYS A 230 -25.13 -2.16 5.35
C LYS A 230 -24.00 -1.29 5.93
N VAL A 231 -24.04 0.01 5.66
CA VAL A 231 -23.33 1.00 6.46
C VAL A 231 -24.11 1.03 7.76
N LYS A 232 -23.61 0.32 8.78
CA LYS A 232 -24.08 0.58 10.14
C LYS A 232 -23.80 2.05 10.40
N LYS A 233 -24.87 2.80 10.69
CA LYS A 233 -24.81 3.80 11.75
C LYS A 233 -24.49 3.01 13.02
N LEU A 234 -23.20 2.80 13.28
CA LEU A 234 -22.72 2.85 14.65
C LEU A 234 -22.71 4.31 14.96
#